data_AF-A0A2T3N1K3-F1
#
_entry.id   AF-A0A2T3N1K3-F1
#
_cell.length_a   1.000
_cell.length_b   1.000
_cell.length_c   1.000
_cell.angle_alpha   90.00
_cell.angle_beta   90.00
_cell.angle_gamma   90.00
#
_symmetry.space_group_name_H-M   'P 1'
#
loop_
_entity.id
_entity.type
_entity.pdbx_description
1 polymer ?
#
loop_
_entity_poly.entity_id
_entity_poly.type
_entity_poly.pdbx_seq_one_letter_code
_entity_poly.pdbx_strand_id
1 'polypeptide(L)'
;MKEKYSLPSLWGHHLQYVTIAAFLLMIGALSGCASTIDPKPFFQLQASSVALRDNTDATMNVLVPQTIDRYKRNAQLSEDGKDIKAIRDAHTIQILRKEYLTLVKVPSYLRYEQFKVGIWEMNNTMVGYTTLLHALATKQIMTETEFKTITQDLNASAFSTYVAFHPDASDRSTENTAILSGFAAGAFHAYLDNQQKTKLIKAIEDNQAQVELFSSHLISGIWIIEEAFHREYSDSIKSLKDQLLTNKSKDAQSKTIQSWMDLNRDYFAHIESLKALRNAALAFPLAHKELKVAVESPEQPLAYAISMVNYGTQLKSIVESAQKENKKSILDTELLPIEARAVALENEAKEATHAYSLAYAEAVWTRNESDKDAGNAEIKAKAEQLEKTADKLKIDADKKADAAKKMREAVETVKTSTFI
;
A
#
# COMPACT_ATOMS: atom_id res chain seq x y z
N MET A 1 7.86 -107.81 -39.71
CA MET A 1 6.65 -106.96 -39.70
C MET A 1 6.61 -106.19 -38.39
N LYS A 2 6.96 -104.89 -38.42
CA LYS A 2 6.68 -103.93 -37.33
C LYS A 2 6.41 -102.58 -37.98
N GLU A 3 5.18 -102.11 -37.82
CA GLU A 3 4.70 -100.79 -38.25
C GLU A 3 5.44 -99.68 -37.49
N LYS A 4 5.74 -98.58 -38.19
CA LYS A 4 6.16 -97.29 -37.60
C LYS A 4 5.13 -96.25 -37.99
N TYR A 5 4.37 -95.77 -37.00
CA TYR A 5 3.53 -94.58 -37.10
C TYR A 5 4.40 -93.31 -36.94
N SER A 6 4.19 -92.32 -37.81
CA SER A 6 4.71 -90.96 -37.67
C SER A 6 3.56 -90.00 -37.35
N LEU A 7 3.67 -89.25 -36.25
CA LEU A 7 2.78 -88.12 -35.92
C LEU A 7 3.43 -86.79 -36.36
N PRO A 8 2.68 -85.81 -36.90
CA PRO A 8 3.21 -84.49 -37.26
C PRO A 8 3.28 -83.56 -36.04
N SER A 9 4.40 -82.85 -35.89
CA SER A 9 4.64 -81.83 -34.86
C SER A 9 3.90 -80.52 -35.16
N LEU A 10 2.78 -80.28 -34.48
CA LEU A 10 1.93 -79.09 -34.58
C LEU A 10 2.16 -78.05 -33.47
N TRP A 11 3.37 -77.97 -32.90
CA TRP A 11 3.66 -77.13 -31.72
C TRP A 11 4.64 -75.97 -31.95
N GLY A 12 4.92 -75.61 -33.21
CA GLY A 12 5.92 -74.58 -33.55
C GLY A 12 5.41 -73.14 -33.65
N HIS A 13 4.13 -72.92 -33.94
CA HIS A 13 3.63 -71.59 -34.33
C HIS A 13 2.90 -70.81 -33.24
N HIS A 14 2.45 -71.44 -32.15
CA HIS A 14 1.72 -70.71 -31.09
C HIS A 14 2.65 -69.93 -30.14
N LEU A 15 3.93 -70.28 -30.04
CA LEU A 15 4.85 -69.62 -29.10
C LEU A 15 5.37 -68.26 -29.59
N GLN A 16 5.43 -68.04 -30.91
CA GLN A 16 5.91 -66.78 -31.51
C GLN A 16 4.85 -65.66 -31.49
N TYR A 17 3.56 -65.98 -31.62
CA TYR A 17 2.50 -64.96 -31.56
C TYR A 17 2.24 -64.45 -30.13
N VAL A 18 2.42 -65.28 -29.11
CA VAL A 18 2.26 -64.89 -27.70
C VAL A 18 3.37 -63.94 -27.23
N THR A 19 4.60 -64.11 -27.72
CA THR A 19 5.72 -63.21 -27.39
C THR A 19 5.63 -61.86 -28.10
N ILE A 20 5.16 -61.81 -29.34
CA ILE A 20 4.97 -60.54 -30.07
C ILE A 20 3.77 -59.75 -29.51
N ALA A 21 2.67 -60.43 -29.13
CA ALA A 21 1.52 -59.78 -28.52
C ALA A 21 1.83 -59.22 -27.10
N ALA A 22 2.64 -59.91 -26.31
CA ALA A 22 3.08 -59.43 -25.00
C ALA A 22 4.05 -58.22 -25.10
N PHE A 23 4.87 -58.15 -26.15
CA PHE A 23 5.76 -57.02 -26.38
C PHE A 23 5.01 -55.77 -26.88
N LEU A 24 3.97 -55.94 -27.72
CA LEU A 24 3.09 -54.85 -28.15
C LEU A 24 2.16 -54.33 -27.02
N LEU A 25 1.72 -55.21 -26.11
CA LEU A 25 0.96 -54.81 -24.92
C LEU A 25 1.84 -54.11 -23.85
N MET A 26 3.14 -54.45 -23.74
CA MET A 26 4.06 -53.71 -22.86
C MET A 26 4.51 -52.36 -23.42
N ILE A 27 4.59 -52.19 -24.75
CA ILE A 27 4.85 -50.87 -25.35
C ILE A 27 3.62 -49.94 -25.23
N GLY A 28 2.41 -50.50 -25.25
CA GLY A 28 1.16 -49.76 -25.00
C GLY A 28 0.90 -49.38 -23.53
N ALA A 29 1.60 -49.99 -22.57
CA ALA A 29 1.52 -49.63 -21.15
C ALA A 29 2.54 -48.56 -20.71
N LEU A 30 3.45 -48.16 -21.61
CA LEU A 30 4.44 -47.10 -21.41
C LEU A 30 4.08 -45.78 -22.14
N SER A 31 2.95 -45.71 -22.85
CA SER A 31 2.33 -44.43 -23.18
C SER A 31 1.80 -43.84 -21.87
N GLY A 32 2.66 -43.02 -21.25
CA GLY A 32 2.55 -42.55 -19.88
C GLY A 32 1.13 -42.25 -19.45
N CYS A 33 0.72 -42.87 -18.35
CA CYS A 33 -0.35 -42.34 -17.52
C CYS A 33 -0.06 -40.84 -17.37
N ALA A 34 -0.88 -40.01 -18.01
CA ALA A 34 -0.84 -38.56 -17.87
C ALA A 34 -1.12 -38.28 -16.39
N SER A 35 -0.08 -38.25 -15.56
CA SER A 35 -0.20 -37.93 -14.15
C SER A 35 -0.79 -36.54 -14.10
N THR A 36 -2.05 -36.45 -13.70
CA THR A 36 -2.77 -35.20 -13.58
C THR A 36 -1.98 -34.30 -12.64
N ILE A 37 -1.61 -33.11 -13.12
CA ILE A 37 -1.00 -32.09 -12.28
C ILE A 37 -2.04 -31.65 -11.26
N ASP A 38 -1.65 -31.60 -9.98
CA ASP A 38 -2.48 -31.00 -8.94
C ASP A 38 -2.38 -29.47 -9.08
N PRO A 39 -3.49 -28.75 -9.35
CA PRO A 39 -3.45 -27.30 -9.48
C PRO A 39 -3.31 -26.56 -8.14
N LYS A 40 -3.49 -27.23 -6.99
CA LYS A 40 -3.49 -26.57 -5.67
C LYS A 40 -2.23 -25.75 -5.36
N PRO A 41 -1.00 -26.24 -5.60
CA PRO A 41 0.20 -25.44 -5.34
C PRO A 41 0.25 -24.18 -6.21
N PHE A 42 -0.18 -24.28 -7.47
CA PHE A 42 -0.23 -23.14 -8.38
C PHE A 42 -1.27 -22.11 -7.94
N PHE A 43 -2.46 -22.58 -7.54
CA PHE A 43 -3.48 -21.72 -6.96
C PHE A 43 -3.00 -21.03 -5.68
N GLN A 44 -2.29 -21.75 -4.80
CA GLN A 44 -1.72 -21.17 -3.58
C GLN A 44 -0.70 -20.07 -3.89
N LEU A 45 0.19 -20.27 -4.88
CA LEU A 45 1.12 -19.22 -5.29
C LEU A 45 0.41 -18.01 -5.91
N GLN A 46 -0.61 -18.25 -6.76
CA GLN A 46 -1.43 -17.19 -7.34
C GLN A 46 -2.13 -16.37 -6.25
N ALA A 47 -2.83 -17.04 -5.32
CA ALA A 47 -3.52 -16.39 -4.21
C ALA A 47 -2.55 -15.60 -3.32
N SER A 48 -1.35 -16.13 -3.09
CA SER A 48 -0.30 -15.44 -2.32
C SER A 48 0.18 -14.17 -3.03
N SER A 49 0.32 -14.22 -4.35
CA SER A 49 0.72 -13.06 -5.17
C SER A 49 -0.36 -11.98 -5.20
N VAL A 50 -1.64 -12.38 -5.29
CA VAL A 50 -2.79 -11.46 -5.22
C VAL A 50 -2.86 -10.80 -3.84
N ALA A 51 -2.77 -11.59 -2.77
CA ALA A 51 -2.80 -11.06 -1.41
C ALA A 51 -1.62 -10.09 -1.14
N LEU A 52 -0.44 -10.40 -1.65
CA LEU A 52 0.71 -9.49 -1.58
C LEU A 52 0.43 -8.19 -2.34
N ARG A 53 0.00 -8.26 -3.61
CA ARG A 53 -0.38 -7.08 -4.41
C ARG A 53 -1.37 -6.20 -3.66
N ASP A 54 -2.50 -6.75 -3.25
CA ASP A 54 -3.61 -5.98 -2.70
C ASP A 54 -3.17 -5.23 -1.43
N ASN A 55 -2.38 -5.89 -0.57
CA ASN A 55 -1.84 -5.26 0.63
C ASN A 55 -0.75 -4.23 0.30
N THR A 56 0.14 -4.52 -0.65
CA THR A 56 1.18 -3.58 -1.06
C THR A 56 0.58 -2.32 -1.68
N ASP A 57 -0.40 -2.45 -2.56
CA ASP A 57 -1.07 -1.33 -3.22
C ASP A 57 -1.83 -0.48 -2.20
N ALA A 58 -2.56 -1.11 -1.27
CA ALA A 58 -3.19 -0.43 -0.15
C ALA A 58 -2.15 0.34 0.69
N THR A 59 -1.00 -0.27 0.96
CA THR A 59 0.07 0.36 1.72
C THR A 59 0.67 1.57 1.00
N MET A 60 0.98 1.45 -0.29
CA MET A 60 1.53 2.55 -1.09
C MET A 60 0.52 3.70 -1.28
N ASN A 61 -0.79 3.39 -1.33
CA ASN A 61 -1.86 4.39 -1.38
C ASN A 61 -1.95 5.25 -0.11
N VAL A 62 -1.31 4.85 0.99
CA VAL A 62 -1.25 5.64 2.22
C VAL A 62 0.12 6.31 2.40
N LEU A 63 1.19 5.54 2.26
CA LEU A 63 2.55 6.02 2.55
C LEU A 63 3.02 7.09 1.56
N VAL A 64 2.68 6.97 0.27
CA VAL A 64 3.10 7.95 -0.74
C VAL A 64 2.44 9.31 -0.50
N PRO A 65 1.10 9.43 -0.33
CA PRO A 65 0.48 10.70 0.05
C PRO A 65 1.04 11.30 1.34
N GLN A 66 1.26 10.48 2.39
CA GLN A 66 1.85 10.93 3.64
C GLN A 66 3.25 11.55 3.43
N THR A 67 4.05 10.92 2.56
CA THR A 67 5.36 11.45 2.17
C THR A 67 5.26 12.77 1.41
N ILE A 68 4.32 12.88 0.48
CA ILE A 68 4.08 14.13 -0.25
C ILE A 68 3.67 15.25 0.72
N ASP A 69 2.76 14.97 1.66
CA ASP A 69 2.32 15.96 2.63
C ASP A 69 3.42 16.36 3.61
N ARG A 70 4.29 15.42 4.01
CA ARG A 70 5.52 15.74 4.76
C ARG A 70 6.43 16.66 3.96
N TYR A 71 6.62 16.39 2.67
CA TYR A 71 7.43 17.23 1.80
C TYR A 71 6.88 18.66 1.70
N LYS A 72 5.55 18.82 1.61
CA LYS A 72 4.89 20.14 1.65
C LYS A 72 5.17 20.87 2.96
N ARG A 73 5.02 20.19 4.11
CA ARG A 73 5.30 20.79 5.43
C ARG A 73 6.77 21.23 5.54
N ASN A 74 7.69 20.37 5.13
CA ASN A 74 9.13 20.67 5.19
C ASN A 74 9.51 21.83 4.25
N ALA A 75 8.94 21.90 3.04
CA ALA A 75 9.16 23.00 2.11
C ALA A 75 8.62 24.34 2.63
N GLN A 76 7.54 24.35 3.43
CA GLN A 76 7.04 25.55 4.10
C GLN A 76 7.92 26.01 5.27
N LEU A 77 8.68 25.09 5.86
CA LEU A 77 9.49 25.32 7.06
C LEU A 77 10.97 25.59 6.76
N SER A 78 11.47 25.28 5.57
CA SER A 78 12.86 25.51 5.18
C SER A 78 13.16 26.99 4.89
N GLU A 79 14.43 27.41 5.01
CA GLU A 79 14.86 28.74 4.57
C GLU A 79 14.64 28.94 3.07
N ASP A 80 14.82 27.89 2.27
CA ASP A 80 14.50 27.84 0.84
C ASP A 80 13.00 28.05 0.56
N GLY A 81 12.13 27.71 1.53
CA GLY A 81 10.69 27.98 1.50
C GLY A 81 10.33 29.46 1.43
N LYS A 82 11.29 30.35 1.72
CA LYS A 82 11.15 31.80 1.61
C LYS A 82 11.64 32.34 0.26
N ASP A 83 12.37 31.55 -0.52
CA ASP A 83 12.81 31.88 -1.88
C ASP A 83 11.96 31.13 -2.92
N ILE A 84 11.03 31.85 -3.53
CA ILE A 84 10.15 31.33 -4.59
C ILE A 84 10.95 30.72 -5.75
N LYS A 85 12.17 31.22 -6.03
CA LYS A 85 13.02 30.68 -7.10
C LYS A 85 13.57 29.31 -6.71
N ALA A 86 14.02 29.13 -5.47
CA ALA A 86 14.46 27.84 -4.94
C ALA A 86 13.32 26.81 -4.92
N ILE A 87 12.12 27.19 -4.46
CA ILE A 87 10.92 26.33 -4.51
C ILE A 87 10.60 25.92 -5.94
N ARG A 88 10.52 26.90 -6.87
CA ARG A 88 10.21 26.63 -8.28
C ARG A 88 11.25 25.69 -8.88
N ASP A 89 12.53 25.94 -8.68
CA ASP A 89 13.59 25.14 -9.27
C ASP A 89 13.60 23.72 -8.66
N ALA A 90 13.29 23.54 -7.38
CA ALA A 90 13.16 22.24 -6.71
C ALA A 90 11.91 21.45 -7.14
N HIS A 91 10.87 22.11 -7.63
CA HIS A 91 9.59 21.48 -7.99
C HIS A 91 9.31 21.42 -9.51
N THR A 92 10.20 21.99 -10.33
CA THR A 92 10.07 21.95 -11.78
C THR A 92 10.43 20.56 -12.31
N ILE A 93 9.51 19.97 -13.08
CA ILE A 93 9.77 18.79 -13.90
C ILE A 93 10.46 19.24 -15.19
N GLN A 94 11.57 18.61 -15.53
CA GLN A 94 12.23 18.83 -16.82
C GLN A 94 12.07 17.58 -17.69
N ILE A 95 11.61 17.78 -18.92
CA ILE A 95 11.37 16.72 -19.90
C ILE A 95 12.33 16.92 -21.08
N LEU A 96 13.09 15.90 -21.42
CA LEU A 96 13.81 15.84 -22.69
C LEU A 96 12.87 15.25 -23.74
N ARG A 97 12.56 16.02 -24.79
CA ARG A 97 11.68 15.58 -25.89
C ARG A 97 12.40 14.80 -27.01
N LYS A 98 13.64 14.37 -26.79
CA LYS A 98 14.36 13.61 -27.81
C LYS A 98 13.91 12.15 -27.74
N GLU A 99 13.00 11.81 -28.66
CA GLU A 99 12.53 10.47 -29.04
C GLU A 99 11.69 9.69 -28.02
N TYR A 100 11.79 10.00 -26.72
CA TYR A 100 10.86 9.51 -25.67
C TYR A 100 10.56 10.64 -24.68
N LEU A 101 9.40 10.64 -24.02
CA LEU A 101 9.07 11.61 -22.96
C LEU A 101 9.89 11.29 -21.69
N THR A 102 11.20 11.54 -21.72
CA THR A 102 12.09 11.20 -20.61
C THR A 102 12.12 12.34 -19.59
N LEU A 103 11.86 11.99 -18.33
CA LEU A 103 11.93 12.91 -17.20
C LEU A 103 13.39 13.05 -16.73
N VAL A 104 13.98 14.22 -16.97
CA VAL A 104 15.39 14.54 -16.64
C VAL A 104 15.55 15.03 -15.22
N LYS A 105 14.54 15.77 -14.75
CA LYS A 105 14.48 16.27 -13.39
C LYS A 105 13.10 15.98 -12.85
N VAL A 106 13.06 15.18 -11.80
CA VAL A 106 11.84 14.83 -11.07
C VAL A 106 12.04 15.28 -9.63
N PRO A 107 11.16 16.15 -9.11
CA PRO A 107 11.13 16.49 -7.69
C PRO A 107 11.15 15.23 -6.82
N SER A 108 11.88 15.26 -5.71
CA SER A 108 12.07 14.06 -4.88
C SER A 108 10.75 13.42 -4.46
N TYR A 109 9.72 14.23 -4.16
CA TYR A 109 8.41 13.72 -3.78
C TYR A 109 7.69 12.93 -4.92
N LEU A 110 7.95 13.26 -6.19
CA LEU A 110 7.40 12.53 -7.33
C LEU A 110 8.15 11.23 -7.62
N ARG A 111 9.36 11.03 -7.06
CA ARG A 111 10.05 9.73 -7.14
C ARG A 111 9.30 8.65 -6.38
N TYR A 112 8.56 9.01 -5.32
CA TYR A 112 7.71 8.06 -4.59
C TYR A 112 6.48 7.65 -5.40
N GLU A 113 5.91 8.56 -6.20
CA GLU A 113 4.83 8.23 -7.14
C GLU A 113 5.34 7.30 -8.25
N GLN A 114 6.53 7.58 -8.80
CA GLN A 114 7.18 6.68 -9.77
C GLN A 114 7.46 5.31 -9.17
N PHE A 115 7.99 5.26 -7.94
CA PHE A 115 8.22 4.02 -7.21
C PHE A 115 6.92 3.24 -7.02
N LYS A 116 5.83 3.90 -6.60
CA LYS A 116 4.50 3.29 -6.48
C LYS A 116 4.00 2.70 -7.79
N VAL A 117 4.17 3.40 -8.91
CA VAL A 117 3.83 2.85 -10.24
C VAL A 117 4.67 1.61 -10.55
N GLY A 118 5.98 1.64 -10.29
CA GLY A 118 6.85 0.47 -10.48
C GLY A 118 6.44 -0.74 -9.63
N ILE A 119 6.06 -0.50 -8.37
CA ILE A 119 5.53 -1.55 -7.47
C ILE A 119 4.21 -2.12 -7.99
N TRP A 120 3.31 -1.28 -8.50
CA TRP A 120 2.04 -1.70 -9.07
C TRP A 120 2.24 -2.57 -10.32
N GLU A 121 3.09 -2.14 -11.25
CA GLU A 121 3.45 -2.91 -12.46
C GLU A 121 4.10 -4.26 -12.10
N MET A 122 4.99 -4.24 -11.11
CA MET A 122 5.64 -5.45 -10.60
C MET A 122 4.62 -6.45 -10.06
N ASN A 123 3.74 -5.98 -9.19
CA ASN A 123 2.74 -6.83 -8.55
C ASN A 123 1.78 -7.41 -9.58
N ASN A 124 1.38 -6.63 -10.59
CA ASN A 124 0.55 -7.12 -11.69
C ASN A 124 1.27 -8.14 -12.55
N THR A 125 2.56 -7.94 -12.85
CA THR A 125 3.38 -8.89 -13.59
C THR A 125 3.49 -10.22 -12.84
N MET A 126 3.73 -10.17 -11.53
CA MET A 126 3.79 -11.34 -10.64
C MET A 126 2.45 -12.09 -10.56
N VAL A 127 1.34 -11.36 -10.39
CA VAL A 127 -0.02 -11.94 -10.39
C VAL A 127 -0.35 -12.56 -11.75
N GLY A 128 -0.04 -11.86 -12.85
CA GLY A 128 -0.28 -12.35 -14.20
C GLY A 128 0.51 -13.63 -14.50
N TYR A 129 1.80 -13.67 -14.14
CA TYR A 129 2.64 -14.84 -14.31
C TYR A 129 2.14 -16.05 -13.49
N THR A 130 1.80 -15.84 -12.22
CA THR A 130 1.29 -16.93 -11.37
C THR A 130 -0.11 -17.39 -11.79
N THR A 131 -0.93 -16.50 -12.35
CA THR A 131 -2.20 -16.83 -12.99
C THR A 131 -1.99 -17.70 -14.24
N LEU A 132 -1.01 -17.38 -15.08
CA LEU A 132 -0.62 -18.21 -16.23
C LEU A 132 -0.20 -19.61 -15.77
N LEU A 133 0.67 -19.72 -14.76
CA LEU A 133 1.10 -21.01 -14.23
C LEU A 133 -0.07 -21.84 -13.70
N HIS A 134 -1.04 -21.21 -13.02
CA HIS A 134 -2.23 -21.89 -12.54
C HIS A 134 -3.15 -22.33 -13.69
N ALA A 135 -3.37 -21.50 -14.71
CA ALA A 135 -4.15 -21.87 -15.90
C ALA A 135 -3.54 -23.08 -16.64
N LEU A 136 -2.22 -23.14 -16.73
CA LEU A 136 -1.50 -24.28 -17.29
C LEU A 136 -1.70 -25.55 -16.47
N ALA A 137 -1.77 -25.45 -15.14
CA ALA A 137 -1.98 -26.59 -14.26
C ALA A 137 -3.42 -27.15 -14.26
N THR A 138 -4.43 -26.32 -14.53
CA THR A 138 -5.86 -26.72 -14.52
C THR A 138 -6.34 -27.36 -15.82
N LYS A 139 -5.45 -27.62 -16.79
CA LYS A 139 -5.78 -28.09 -18.14
C LYS A 139 -6.78 -27.19 -18.88
N GLN A 140 -6.86 -25.92 -18.50
CA GLN A 140 -7.65 -24.96 -19.25
C GLN A 140 -7.00 -24.83 -20.64
N ILE A 141 -7.73 -25.23 -21.68
CA ILE A 141 -7.21 -25.24 -23.05
C ILE A 141 -6.96 -23.79 -23.45
N MET A 142 -5.69 -23.40 -23.42
CA MET A 142 -5.21 -22.13 -23.94
C MET A 142 -4.72 -22.37 -25.36
N THR A 143 -5.23 -21.60 -26.31
CA THR A 143 -4.73 -21.61 -27.69
C THR A 143 -3.30 -21.05 -27.73
N GLU A 144 -2.54 -21.45 -28.76
CA GLU A 144 -1.20 -20.90 -28.99
C GLU A 144 -1.20 -19.37 -29.08
N THR A 145 -2.26 -18.80 -29.69
CA THR A 145 -2.43 -17.35 -29.82
C THR A 145 -2.65 -16.69 -28.47
N GLU A 146 -3.52 -17.24 -27.63
CA GLU A 146 -3.75 -16.72 -26.26
C GLU A 146 -2.48 -16.78 -25.42
N PHE A 147 -1.74 -17.90 -25.48
CA PHE A 147 -0.49 -18.05 -24.73
C PHE A 147 0.56 -17.02 -25.17
N LYS A 148 0.69 -16.80 -26.49
CA LYS A 148 1.61 -15.82 -27.05
C LYS A 148 1.24 -14.39 -26.62
N THR A 149 -0.04 -14.02 -26.68
CA THR A 149 -0.51 -12.70 -26.23
C THR A 149 -0.22 -12.50 -24.75
N ILE A 150 -0.57 -13.46 -23.89
CA ILE A 150 -0.30 -13.36 -22.45
C ILE A 150 1.20 -13.21 -22.18
N THR A 151 2.05 -13.97 -22.88
CA THR A 151 3.50 -13.88 -22.74
C THR A 151 4.03 -12.50 -23.14
N GLN A 152 3.53 -11.93 -24.25
CA GLN A 152 3.91 -10.60 -24.72
C GLN A 152 3.49 -9.53 -23.71
N ASP A 153 2.28 -9.60 -23.19
CA ASP A 153 1.75 -8.66 -22.21
C ASP A 153 2.54 -8.73 -20.89
N LEU A 154 2.84 -9.94 -20.40
CA LEU A 154 3.64 -10.13 -19.19
C LEU A 154 5.05 -9.56 -19.33
N ASN A 155 5.72 -9.80 -20.46
CA ASN A 155 7.05 -9.28 -20.69
C ASN A 155 7.04 -7.75 -20.92
N ALA A 156 5.97 -7.20 -21.49
CA ALA A 156 5.77 -5.75 -21.58
C ALA A 156 5.59 -5.11 -20.20
N SER A 157 4.76 -5.70 -19.32
CA SER A 157 4.61 -5.23 -17.93
C SER A 157 5.90 -5.36 -17.11
N ALA A 158 6.67 -6.45 -17.31
CA ALA A 158 7.97 -6.61 -16.69
C ALA A 158 8.97 -5.54 -17.14
N PHE A 159 8.94 -5.17 -18.43
CA PHE A 159 9.73 -4.06 -18.95
C PHE A 159 9.27 -2.70 -18.38
N SER A 160 7.96 -2.45 -18.32
CA SER A 160 7.41 -1.24 -17.67
C SER A 160 7.86 -1.11 -16.21
N THR A 161 7.89 -2.23 -15.48
CA THR A 161 8.42 -2.29 -14.12
C THR A 161 9.89 -1.85 -14.06
N TYR A 162 10.72 -2.38 -14.96
CA TYR A 162 12.14 -2.03 -15.03
C TYR A 162 12.34 -0.53 -15.31
N VAL A 163 11.62 0.02 -16.29
CA VAL A 163 11.67 1.45 -16.65
C VAL A 163 11.20 2.34 -15.50
N ALA A 164 10.19 1.94 -14.73
CA ALA A 164 9.71 2.70 -13.59
C ALA A 164 10.79 2.89 -12.50
N PHE A 165 11.66 1.89 -12.31
CA PHE A 165 12.79 1.98 -11.37
C PHE A 165 14.07 2.53 -12.00
N HIS A 166 14.20 2.45 -13.33
CA HIS A 166 15.38 2.89 -14.09
C HIS A 166 14.96 3.82 -15.24
N PRO A 167 14.58 5.08 -14.95
CA PRO A 167 14.06 6.01 -15.96
C PRO A 167 15.08 6.39 -17.04
N ASP A 168 16.38 6.18 -16.78
CA ASP A 168 17.47 6.41 -17.73
C ASP A 168 17.77 5.17 -18.61
N ALA A 169 17.03 4.07 -18.45
CA ALA A 169 17.24 2.86 -19.24
C ALA A 169 16.76 3.05 -20.69
N SER A 170 17.67 2.86 -21.65
CA SER A 170 17.35 2.73 -23.08
C SER A 170 16.78 1.33 -23.39
N ASP A 171 16.01 1.19 -24.49
CA ASP A 171 15.36 -0.05 -25.02
C ASP A 171 16.24 -1.32 -25.15
N ARG A 172 17.52 -1.25 -24.79
CA ARG A 172 18.56 -2.23 -25.12
C ARG A 172 18.53 -3.55 -24.35
N SER A 173 17.47 -3.91 -23.62
CA SER A 173 17.33 -5.30 -23.17
C SER A 173 15.93 -5.72 -22.70
N THR A 174 14.97 -5.80 -23.61
CA THR A 174 13.74 -6.58 -23.37
C THR A 174 14.04 -8.02 -22.93
N GLU A 175 15.14 -8.64 -23.40
CA GLU A 175 15.58 -9.98 -22.95
C GLU A 175 16.09 -10.02 -21.50
N ASN A 176 16.65 -8.93 -20.96
CA ASN A 176 17.13 -8.88 -19.56
C ASN A 176 16.07 -8.36 -18.58
N THR A 177 14.83 -8.18 -19.04
CA THR A 177 13.71 -7.64 -18.23
C THR A 177 12.46 -8.50 -18.29
N ALA A 178 12.40 -9.48 -19.20
CA ALA A 178 11.31 -10.43 -19.31
C ALA A 178 11.14 -11.32 -18.07
N ILE A 179 9.90 -11.53 -17.63
CA ILE A 179 9.57 -12.52 -16.59
C ILE A 179 9.44 -13.94 -17.17
N LEU A 180 9.12 -14.05 -18.46
CA LEU A 180 9.08 -15.32 -19.18
C LEU A 180 10.19 -15.37 -20.25
N SER A 181 11.12 -16.32 -20.10
CA SER A 181 12.19 -16.55 -21.06
C SER A 181 11.65 -17.16 -22.37
N GLY A 182 12.31 -16.90 -23.50
CA GLY A 182 11.97 -17.56 -24.76
C GLY A 182 12.09 -19.08 -24.71
N PHE A 183 13.05 -19.60 -23.93
CA PHE A 183 13.20 -21.04 -23.70
C PHE A 183 12.04 -21.62 -22.88
N ALA A 184 11.64 -20.93 -21.81
CA ALA A 184 10.51 -21.30 -20.99
C ALA A 184 9.20 -21.27 -21.80
N ALA A 185 8.99 -20.24 -22.62
CA ALA A 185 7.84 -20.17 -23.53
C ALA A 185 7.77 -21.38 -24.46
N GLY A 186 8.91 -21.80 -25.04
CA GLY A 186 8.99 -23.02 -25.84
C GLY A 186 8.68 -24.31 -25.06
N ALA A 187 9.13 -24.41 -23.81
CA ALA A 187 8.83 -25.55 -22.94
C ALA A 187 7.35 -25.58 -22.51
N PHE A 188 6.74 -24.41 -22.28
CA PHE A 188 5.30 -24.28 -22.00
C PHE A 188 4.45 -24.62 -23.23
N HIS A 189 4.85 -24.22 -24.43
CA HIS A 189 4.21 -24.69 -25.67
C HIS A 189 4.25 -26.21 -25.79
N ALA A 190 5.43 -26.82 -25.59
CA ALA A 190 5.57 -28.27 -25.63
C ALA A 190 4.73 -28.99 -24.55
N TYR A 191 4.51 -28.33 -23.40
CA TYR A 191 3.59 -28.82 -22.37
C TYR A 191 2.12 -28.71 -22.80
N LEU A 192 1.70 -27.61 -23.42
CA LEU A 192 0.33 -27.45 -23.94
C LEU A 192 -0.02 -28.56 -24.94
N ASP A 193 0.93 -28.94 -25.81
CA ASP A 193 0.73 -29.99 -26.81
C ASP A 193 0.65 -31.40 -26.22
N ASN A 194 1.46 -31.70 -25.20
CA ASN A 194 1.69 -33.07 -24.73
C ASN A 194 1.16 -33.36 -23.32
N GLN A 195 0.78 -32.33 -22.55
CA GLN A 195 0.35 -32.37 -21.14
C GLN A 195 1.25 -33.21 -20.20
N GLN A 196 2.53 -33.36 -20.55
CA GLN A 196 3.47 -34.16 -19.79
C GLN A 196 3.98 -33.38 -18.59
N LYS A 197 3.78 -33.92 -17.38
CA LYS A 197 4.30 -33.36 -16.11
C LYS A 197 5.78 -32.98 -16.19
N THR A 198 6.60 -33.78 -16.85
CA THR A 198 8.05 -33.52 -17.05
C THR A 198 8.33 -32.26 -17.87
N LYS A 199 7.45 -31.89 -18.81
CA LYS A 199 7.58 -30.66 -19.61
C LYS A 199 7.24 -29.43 -18.79
N LEU A 200 6.23 -29.51 -17.92
CA LEU A 200 5.91 -28.42 -16.99
C LEU A 200 7.04 -28.19 -15.98
N ILE A 201 7.59 -29.26 -15.39
CA ILE A 201 8.75 -29.18 -14.51
C ILE A 201 9.90 -28.48 -15.22
N LYS A 202 10.23 -28.91 -16.44
CA LYS A 202 11.30 -28.29 -17.23
C LYS A 202 11.02 -26.82 -17.54
N ALA A 203 9.78 -26.45 -17.88
CA ALA A 203 9.42 -25.06 -18.16
C ALA A 203 9.60 -24.16 -16.93
N ILE A 204 9.23 -24.65 -15.74
CA ILE A 204 9.48 -23.97 -14.46
C ILE A 204 10.99 -23.84 -14.22
N GLU A 205 11.77 -24.91 -14.40
CA GLU A 205 13.23 -24.88 -14.22
C GLU A 205 13.92 -23.90 -15.18
N ASP A 206 13.59 -23.98 -16.47
CA ASP A 206 14.18 -23.16 -17.53
C ASP A 206 13.80 -21.67 -17.37
N ASN A 207 12.73 -21.35 -16.62
CA ASN A 207 12.34 -19.96 -16.34
C ASN A 207 12.92 -19.38 -15.04
N GLN A 208 13.52 -20.21 -14.16
CA GLN A 208 13.93 -19.80 -12.81
C GLN A 208 14.86 -18.57 -12.83
N ALA A 209 15.83 -18.52 -13.74
CA ALA A 209 16.77 -17.40 -13.84
C ALA A 209 16.08 -16.07 -14.17
N GLN A 210 15.02 -16.08 -14.98
CA GLN A 210 14.27 -14.86 -15.29
C GLN A 210 13.38 -14.41 -14.14
N VAL A 211 12.82 -15.34 -13.37
CA VAL A 211 12.09 -15.00 -12.14
C VAL A 211 13.03 -14.35 -11.11
N GLU A 212 14.26 -14.88 -10.97
CA GLU A 212 15.30 -14.28 -10.12
C GLU A 212 15.73 -12.90 -10.62
N LEU A 213 15.95 -12.74 -11.93
CA LEU A 213 16.31 -11.47 -12.54
C LEU A 213 15.20 -10.42 -12.35
N PHE A 214 13.95 -10.79 -12.60
CA PHE A 214 12.77 -9.95 -12.37
C PHE A 214 12.69 -9.47 -10.90
N SER A 215 12.84 -10.38 -9.94
CA SER A 215 12.90 -10.01 -8.52
C SER A 215 14.10 -9.13 -8.16
N SER A 216 15.24 -9.30 -8.83
CA SER A 216 16.44 -8.47 -8.59
C SER A 216 16.22 -7.01 -8.98
N HIS A 217 15.46 -6.75 -10.06
CA HIS A 217 15.10 -5.39 -10.48
C HIS A 217 14.27 -4.68 -9.42
N LEU A 218 13.34 -5.39 -8.77
CA LEU A 218 12.58 -4.85 -7.64
C LEU A 218 13.46 -4.50 -6.45
N ILE A 219 14.35 -5.41 -6.08
CA ILE A 219 15.26 -5.21 -4.95
C ILE A 219 16.14 -3.98 -5.21
N SER A 220 16.59 -3.78 -6.45
CA SER A 220 17.32 -2.58 -6.85
C SER A 220 16.47 -1.31 -6.74
N GLY A 221 15.22 -1.34 -7.23
CA GLY A 221 14.27 -0.22 -7.09
C GLY A 221 13.98 0.14 -5.62
N ILE A 222 13.81 -0.88 -4.76
CA ILE A 222 13.63 -0.70 -3.31
C ILE A 222 14.86 -0.03 -2.68
N TRP A 223 16.06 -0.44 -3.08
CA TRP A 223 17.29 0.17 -2.56
C TRP A 223 17.43 1.65 -2.98
N ILE A 224 17.09 1.98 -4.23
CA ILE A 224 17.12 3.37 -4.72
C ILE A 224 16.17 4.27 -3.90
N ILE A 225 14.97 3.78 -3.59
CA ILE A 225 14.00 4.56 -2.80
C ILE A 225 14.39 4.62 -1.33
N GLU A 226 14.99 3.57 -0.77
CA GLU A 226 15.55 3.54 0.58
C GLU A 226 16.61 4.64 0.77
N GLU A 227 17.56 4.74 -0.17
CA GLU A 227 18.59 5.79 -0.18
C GLU A 227 18.01 7.20 -0.35
N ALA A 228 16.89 7.33 -1.08
CA ALA A 228 16.17 8.59 -1.18
C ALA A 228 15.52 8.99 0.16
N PHE A 229 14.85 8.04 0.83
CA PHE A 229 14.27 8.26 2.16
C PHE A 229 15.33 8.58 3.21
N HIS A 230 16.46 7.88 3.20
CA HIS A 230 17.53 8.11 4.17
C HIS A 230 18.08 9.54 4.08
N ARG A 231 18.30 10.02 2.85
CA ARG A 231 18.73 11.41 2.60
C ARG A 231 17.68 12.43 3.06
N GLU A 232 16.42 12.23 2.69
CA GLU A 232 15.32 13.11 3.11
C GLU A 232 15.22 13.21 4.64
N TYR A 233 15.32 12.06 5.32
CA TYR A 233 15.28 11.99 6.77
C TYR A 233 16.47 12.71 7.43
N SER A 234 17.67 12.50 6.92
CA SER A 234 18.89 13.17 7.41
C SER A 234 18.79 14.69 7.27
N ASP A 235 18.35 15.18 6.11
CA ASP A 235 18.18 16.61 5.84
C ASP A 235 17.09 17.22 6.74
N SER A 236 15.99 16.49 6.94
CA SER A 236 14.88 16.93 7.80
C SER A 236 15.29 17.00 9.26
N ILE A 237 16.05 16.01 9.77
CA ILE A 237 16.61 16.05 11.12
C ILE A 237 17.53 17.25 11.32
N LYS A 238 18.38 17.54 10.33
CA LYS A 238 19.28 18.70 10.41
C LYS A 238 18.47 19.99 10.56
N SER A 239 17.44 20.18 9.74
CA SER A 239 16.55 21.36 9.82
C SER A 239 15.85 21.47 11.18
N LEU A 240 15.28 20.36 11.69
CA LEU A 240 14.60 20.34 12.98
C LEU A 240 15.56 20.61 14.15
N LYS A 241 16.80 20.10 14.08
CA LYS A 241 17.84 20.40 15.06
C LYS A 241 18.17 21.90 15.07
N ASP A 242 18.34 22.52 13.89
CA ASP A 242 18.62 23.95 13.79
C ASP A 242 17.46 24.79 14.33
N GLN A 243 16.22 24.39 14.08
CA GLN A 243 15.03 25.03 14.66
C GLN A 243 15.01 24.90 16.19
N LEU A 244 15.34 23.73 16.73
CA LEU A 244 15.35 23.51 18.18
C LEU A 244 16.39 24.40 18.88
N LEU A 245 17.54 24.63 18.25
CA LEU A 245 18.61 25.48 18.76
C LEU A 245 18.29 26.98 18.65
N THR A 246 17.49 27.38 17.67
CA THR A 246 17.17 28.79 17.37
C THR A 246 15.86 29.26 18.02
N ASN A 247 14.91 28.34 18.27
CA ASN A 247 13.63 28.64 18.90
C ASN A 247 13.80 29.04 20.37
N LYS A 248 13.36 30.26 20.71
CA LYS A 248 13.47 30.81 22.07
C LYS A 248 12.25 30.55 22.96
N SER A 249 11.10 30.20 22.39
CA SER A 249 9.89 29.91 23.17
C SER A 249 9.75 28.41 23.42
N LYS A 250 9.28 28.05 24.63
CA LYS A 250 9.01 26.65 24.99
C LYS A 250 7.95 26.00 24.09
N ASP A 251 6.95 26.78 23.66
CA ASP A 251 5.91 26.31 22.74
C ASP A 251 6.50 25.94 21.37
N ALA A 252 7.35 26.80 20.80
CA ALA A 252 8.01 26.51 19.52
C ALA A 252 8.96 25.31 19.64
N GLN A 253 9.71 25.20 20.73
CA GLN A 253 10.56 24.02 21.00
C GLN A 253 9.73 22.74 21.11
N SER A 254 8.60 22.78 21.81
CA SER A 254 7.69 21.63 21.94
C SER A 254 7.15 21.19 20.59
N LYS A 255 6.76 22.14 19.72
CA LYS A 255 6.29 21.85 18.35
C LYS A 255 7.39 21.25 17.47
N THR A 256 8.63 21.74 17.58
CA THR A 256 9.78 21.16 16.88
C THR A 256 10.07 19.73 17.37
N ILE A 257 10.00 19.47 18.68
CA ILE A 257 10.15 18.12 19.25
C ILE A 257 9.06 17.18 18.70
N GLN A 258 7.80 17.63 18.69
CA GLN A 258 6.70 16.84 18.13
C GLN A 258 6.94 16.52 16.65
N SER A 259 7.36 17.52 15.86
CA SER A 259 7.68 17.34 14.43
C SER A 259 8.82 16.32 14.22
N TRP A 260 9.81 16.28 15.11
CA TRP A 260 10.87 15.27 15.08
C TRP A 260 10.31 13.88 15.42
N MET A 261 9.49 13.75 16.46
CA MET A 261 8.87 12.47 16.80
C MET A 261 8.02 11.91 15.65
N ASP A 262 7.26 12.77 14.97
CA ASP A 262 6.45 12.41 13.82
C ASP A 262 7.34 11.98 12.64
N LEU A 263 8.42 12.71 12.35
CA LEU A 263 9.40 12.34 11.33
C LEU A 263 10.02 10.95 11.59
N ASN A 264 10.42 10.67 12.84
CA ASN A 264 11.01 9.37 13.20
C ASN A 264 10.01 8.23 13.02
N ARG A 265 8.74 8.46 13.36
CA ARG A 265 7.66 7.48 13.22
C ARG A 265 7.37 7.18 11.75
N ASP A 266 7.23 8.23 10.93
CA ASP A 266 7.06 8.10 9.49
C ASP A 266 8.24 7.34 8.88
N TYR A 267 9.46 7.73 9.20
CA TYR A 267 10.67 7.08 8.69
C TYR A 267 10.71 5.59 9.06
N PHE A 268 10.41 5.26 10.31
CA PHE A 268 10.33 3.86 10.76
C PHE A 268 9.31 3.04 9.96
N ALA A 269 8.09 3.58 9.76
CA ALA A 269 7.05 2.91 8.98
C ALA A 269 7.46 2.70 7.51
N HIS A 270 8.15 3.66 6.90
CA HIS A 270 8.67 3.52 5.55
C HIS A 270 9.75 2.45 5.45
N ILE A 271 10.73 2.45 6.35
CA ILE A 271 11.81 1.44 6.36
C ILE A 271 11.27 0.04 6.57
N GLU A 272 10.36 -0.16 7.53
CA GLU A 272 9.76 -1.48 7.75
C GLU A 272 8.91 -1.93 6.55
N SER A 273 8.27 -0.99 5.84
CA SER A 273 7.54 -1.31 4.60
C SER A 273 8.47 -1.73 3.47
N LEU A 274 9.58 -1.00 3.26
CA LEU A 274 10.59 -1.34 2.25
C LEU A 274 11.25 -2.69 2.55
N LYS A 275 11.51 -2.97 3.83
CA LYS A 275 12.03 -4.27 4.28
C LYS A 275 11.06 -5.41 3.99
N ALA A 276 9.76 -5.23 4.30
CA ALA A 276 8.74 -6.23 3.98
C ALA A 276 8.62 -6.47 2.47
N LEU A 277 8.63 -5.41 1.65
CA LEU A 277 8.64 -5.52 0.19
C LEU A 277 9.87 -6.27 -0.32
N ARG A 278 11.05 -5.94 0.19
CA ARG A 278 12.31 -6.61 -0.20
C ARG A 278 12.27 -8.10 0.14
N ASN A 279 11.77 -8.45 1.31
CA ASN A 279 11.65 -9.85 1.71
C ASN A 279 10.62 -10.60 0.87
N ALA A 280 9.53 -9.95 0.48
CA ALA A 280 8.56 -10.51 -0.46
C ALA A 280 9.17 -10.73 -1.85
N ALA A 281 9.95 -9.76 -2.35
CA ALA A 281 10.69 -9.87 -3.61
C ALA A 281 11.66 -11.06 -3.62
N LEU A 282 12.35 -11.29 -2.50
CA LEU A 282 13.25 -12.42 -2.29
C LEU A 282 12.51 -13.76 -2.15
N ALA A 283 11.30 -13.76 -1.58
CA ALA A 283 10.50 -14.97 -1.40
C ALA A 283 9.91 -15.47 -2.72
N PHE A 284 9.55 -14.59 -3.65
CA PHE A 284 8.94 -14.96 -4.92
C PHE A 284 9.72 -16.00 -5.76
N PRO A 285 11.03 -15.82 -6.06
CA PRO A 285 11.78 -16.81 -6.82
C PRO A 285 11.96 -18.12 -6.07
N LEU A 286 11.94 -18.09 -4.73
CA LEU A 286 12.02 -19.28 -3.90
C LEU A 286 10.68 -20.04 -3.92
N ALA A 287 9.55 -19.33 -3.90
CA ALA A 287 8.22 -19.92 -4.04
C ALA A 287 8.01 -20.53 -5.43
N HIS A 288 8.55 -19.89 -6.48
CA HIS A 288 8.58 -20.44 -7.83
C HIS A 288 9.40 -21.75 -7.89
N LYS A 289 10.55 -21.80 -7.22
CA LYS A 289 11.35 -23.03 -7.11
C LYS A 289 10.61 -24.14 -6.34
N GLU A 290 9.86 -23.80 -5.30
CA GLU A 290 9.03 -24.76 -4.57
C GLU A 290 7.91 -25.35 -5.43
N LEU A 291 7.36 -24.61 -6.41
CA LEU A 291 6.36 -25.17 -7.33
C LEU A 291 6.88 -26.39 -8.09
N LYS A 292 8.14 -26.38 -8.51
CA LYS A 292 8.76 -27.55 -9.17
C LYS A 292 8.62 -28.79 -8.29
N VAL A 293 8.98 -28.65 -7.00
CA VAL A 293 8.93 -29.76 -6.04
C VAL A 293 7.49 -30.15 -5.73
N ALA A 294 6.57 -29.20 -5.65
CA ALA A 294 5.15 -29.44 -5.41
C ALA A 294 4.47 -30.14 -6.61
N VAL A 295 4.93 -29.91 -7.84
CA VAL A 295 4.49 -30.69 -9.02
C VAL A 295 4.84 -32.16 -8.84
N GLU A 296 6.03 -32.46 -8.29
CA GLU A 296 6.49 -33.82 -8.02
C GLU A 296 5.78 -34.44 -6.81
N SER A 297 5.61 -33.67 -5.73
CA SER A 297 5.07 -34.06 -4.43
C SER A 297 4.03 -33.04 -3.92
N PRO A 298 2.74 -33.18 -4.29
CA PRO A 298 1.70 -32.17 -4.02
C PRO A 298 1.44 -31.83 -2.55
N GLU A 299 1.80 -32.72 -1.63
CA GLU A 299 1.65 -32.53 -0.19
C GLU A 299 2.73 -31.59 0.40
N GLN A 300 3.77 -31.23 -0.37
CA GLN A 300 4.79 -30.32 0.13
C GLN A 300 4.24 -28.89 0.24
N PRO A 301 4.42 -28.23 1.40
CA PRO A 301 3.97 -26.86 1.59
C PRO A 301 4.83 -25.89 0.76
N LEU A 302 4.18 -24.85 0.22
CA LEU A 302 4.87 -23.71 -0.38
C LEU A 302 5.21 -22.67 0.69
N ALA A 303 6.27 -22.91 1.46
CA ALA A 303 6.64 -22.08 2.61
C ALA A 303 6.95 -20.62 2.20
N TYR A 304 7.54 -20.42 1.02
CA TYR A 304 7.84 -19.07 0.54
C TYR A 304 6.61 -18.35 -0.02
N ALA A 305 5.64 -19.07 -0.59
CA ALA A 305 4.35 -18.48 -0.94
C ALA A 305 3.62 -17.99 0.33
N ILE A 306 3.65 -18.77 1.41
CA ILE A 306 3.12 -18.35 2.73
C ILE A 306 3.87 -17.12 3.25
N SER A 307 5.20 -17.07 3.07
CA SER A 307 5.99 -15.89 3.47
C SER A 307 5.57 -14.63 2.72
N MET A 308 5.25 -14.72 1.43
CA MET A 308 4.72 -13.57 0.66
C MET A 308 3.42 -13.03 1.28
N VAL A 309 2.50 -13.90 1.69
CA VAL A 309 1.26 -13.50 2.39
C VAL A 309 1.57 -12.82 3.72
N ASN A 310 2.52 -13.36 4.48
CA ASN A 310 2.93 -12.80 5.77
C ASN A 310 3.53 -11.40 5.60
N TYR A 311 4.37 -11.18 4.58
CA TYR A 311 4.91 -9.85 4.28
C TYR A 311 3.83 -8.88 3.79
N GLY A 312 2.86 -9.33 3.00
CA GLY A 312 1.68 -8.53 2.67
C GLY A 312 0.88 -8.12 3.92
N THR A 313 0.67 -9.05 4.84
CA THR A 313 -0.01 -8.79 6.12
C THR A 313 0.77 -7.82 7.00
N GLN A 314 2.10 -7.95 7.03
CA GLN A 314 2.98 -7.01 7.72
C GLN A 314 2.86 -5.59 7.15
N LEU A 315 2.85 -5.44 5.82
CA LEU A 315 2.67 -4.15 5.14
C LEU A 315 1.35 -3.47 5.53
N LYS A 316 0.26 -4.25 5.54
CA LYS A 316 -1.06 -3.77 5.97
C LYS A 316 -1.03 -3.29 7.42
N SER A 317 -0.46 -4.06 8.33
CA SER A 317 -0.36 -3.73 9.76
C SER A 317 0.44 -2.45 10.02
N ILE A 318 1.55 -2.26 9.29
CA ILE A 318 2.36 -1.03 9.35
C ILE A 318 1.51 0.18 8.98
N VAL A 319 0.71 0.09 7.91
CA VAL A 319 -0.11 1.20 7.44
C VAL A 319 -1.31 1.48 8.33
N GLU A 320 -2.00 0.46 8.83
CA GLU A 320 -3.07 0.65 9.82
C GLU A 320 -2.55 1.36 11.08
N SER A 321 -1.35 1.00 11.53
CA SER A 321 -0.68 1.66 12.65
C SER A 321 -0.33 3.11 12.32
N ALA A 322 0.25 3.37 11.15
CA ALA A 322 0.60 4.73 10.70
C ALA A 322 -0.63 5.63 10.55
N GLN A 323 -1.74 5.11 9.99
CA GLN A 323 -3.00 5.84 9.86
C GLN A 323 -3.60 6.20 11.23
N LYS A 324 -3.66 5.21 12.14
CA LYS A 324 -4.20 5.42 13.49
C LYS A 324 -3.41 6.48 14.25
N GLU A 325 -2.08 6.43 14.15
CA GLU A 325 -1.20 7.38 14.81
C GLU A 325 -1.25 8.78 14.18
N ASN A 326 -1.32 8.91 12.85
CA ASN A 326 -1.49 10.21 12.19
C ASN A 326 -2.85 10.83 12.51
N LYS A 327 -3.91 10.04 12.52
CA LYS A 327 -5.24 10.46 12.97
C LYS A 327 -5.22 10.97 14.40
N LYS A 328 -4.51 10.27 15.30
CA LYS A 328 -4.33 10.71 16.68
C LYS A 328 -3.54 12.03 16.76
N SER A 329 -2.46 12.18 15.99
CA SER A 329 -1.67 13.43 15.98
C SER A 329 -2.48 14.63 15.44
N ILE A 330 -3.30 14.44 14.41
CA ILE A 330 -4.21 15.48 13.89
C ILE A 330 -5.25 15.85 14.96
N LEU A 331 -5.85 14.86 15.62
CA LEU A 331 -6.77 15.11 16.75
C LEU A 331 -6.04 15.90 17.85
N ASP A 332 -4.86 15.48 18.28
CA ASP A 332 -4.13 16.16 19.36
C ASP A 332 -3.69 17.58 18.94
N THR A 333 -3.33 17.81 17.68
CA THR A 333 -2.80 19.12 17.21
C THR A 333 -3.90 20.12 16.85
N GLU A 334 -4.96 19.67 16.18
CA GLU A 334 -6.01 20.55 15.67
C GLU A 334 -7.23 20.62 16.60
N LEU A 335 -7.60 19.52 17.25
CA LEU A 335 -8.80 19.48 18.10
C LEU A 335 -8.56 20.14 19.45
N LEU A 336 -7.39 19.94 20.07
CA LEU A 336 -7.12 20.49 21.41
C LEU A 336 -7.25 22.02 21.48
N PRO A 337 -6.69 22.83 20.55
CA PRO A 337 -6.89 24.28 20.56
C PRO A 337 -8.36 24.69 20.35
N ILE A 338 -9.09 23.97 19.50
CA ILE A 338 -10.50 24.25 19.20
C ILE A 338 -11.36 23.90 20.42
N GLU A 339 -11.11 22.76 21.07
CA GLU A 339 -11.76 22.36 22.32
C GLU A 339 -11.47 23.34 23.45
N ALA A 340 -10.22 23.76 23.62
CA ALA A 340 -9.85 24.77 24.60
C ALA A 340 -10.60 26.09 24.37
N ARG A 341 -10.76 26.51 23.10
CA ARG A 341 -11.53 27.70 22.75
C ARG A 341 -13.03 27.52 22.99
N ALA A 342 -13.58 26.33 22.72
CA ALA A 342 -14.98 26.02 23.02
C ALA A 342 -15.24 26.11 24.54
N VAL A 343 -14.38 25.51 25.36
CA VAL A 343 -14.48 25.57 26.83
C VAL A 343 -14.35 27.01 27.34
N ALA A 344 -13.44 27.81 26.77
CA ALA A 344 -13.31 29.22 27.13
C ALA A 344 -14.62 29.99 26.84
N LEU A 345 -15.23 29.79 25.67
CA LEU A 345 -16.51 30.42 25.32
C LEU A 345 -17.67 29.93 26.20
N GLU A 346 -17.70 28.65 26.56
CA GLU A 346 -18.69 28.11 27.51
C GLU A 346 -18.58 28.78 28.89
N ASN A 347 -17.35 29.03 29.37
CA ASN A 347 -17.13 29.74 30.62
C ASN A 347 -17.53 31.21 30.52
N GLU A 348 -17.15 31.91 29.44
CA GLU A 348 -17.57 33.29 29.17
C GLU A 348 -19.11 33.42 29.12
N ALA A 349 -19.80 32.45 28.53
CA ALA A 349 -21.27 32.41 28.47
C ALA A 349 -21.91 32.19 29.85
N LYS A 350 -21.33 31.30 30.68
CA LYS A 350 -21.79 31.07 32.06
C LYS A 350 -21.61 32.32 32.92
N GLU A 351 -20.47 32.98 32.82
CA GLU A 351 -20.18 34.24 33.52
C GLU A 351 -21.16 35.34 33.13
N ALA A 352 -21.44 35.51 31.84
CA ALA A 352 -22.41 36.49 31.34
C ALA A 352 -23.84 36.19 31.81
N THR A 353 -24.23 34.91 31.79
CA THR A 353 -25.55 34.46 32.29
C THR A 353 -25.70 34.73 33.79
N HIS A 354 -24.63 34.50 34.56
CA HIS A 354 -24.61 34.81 35.99
C HIS A 354 -24.72 36.32 36.24
N ALA A 355 -23.97 37.14 35.50
CA ALA A 355 -24.05 38.60 35.60
C ALA A 355 -25.45 39.14 35.26
N TYR A 356 -26.07 38.63 34.20
CA TYR A 356 -27.47 38.92 33.86
C TYR A 356 -28.41 38.53 35.01
N SER A 357 -28.26 37.32 35.55
CA SER A 357 -29.14 36.81 36.61
C SER A 357 -29.07 37.66 37.88
N LEU A 358 -27.87 38.13 38.25
CA LEU A 358 -27.68 39.06 39.37
C LEU A 358 -28.35 40.41 39.11
N ALA A 359 -28.11 41.02 37.94
CA ALA A 359 -28.70 42.31 37.58
C ALA A 359 -30.23 42.24 37.49
N TYR A 360 -30.77 41.14 36.97
CA TYR A 360 -32.20 40.91 36.90
C TYR A 360 -32.82 40.74 38.30
N ALA A 361 -32.17 39.98 39.18
CA ALA A 361 -32.64 39.83 40.56
C ALA A 361 -32.65 41.18 41.30
N GLU A 362 -31.62 42.01 41.11
CA GLU A 362 -31.56 43.36 41.68
C GLU A 362 -32.66 44.27 41.11
N ALA A 363 -32.88 44.24 39.79
CA ALA A 363 -33.94 45.00 39.13
C ALA A 363 -35.33 44.63 39.66
N VAL A 364 -35.63 43.32 39.77
CA VAL A 364 -36.90 42.82 40.32
C VAL A 364 -37.08 43.24 41.78
N TRP A 365 -36.03 43.15 42.58
CA TRP A 365 -36.07 43.55 43.98
C TRP A 365 -36.34 45.05 44.13
N THR A 366 -35.61 45.91 43.41
CA THR A 366 -35.81 47.37 43.43
C THR A 366 -37.18 47.77 42.87
N ARG A 367 -37.69 47.07 41.85
CA ARG A 367 -39.06 47.30 41.37
C ARG A 367 -40.10 47.00 42.45
N ASN A 368 -39.97 45.86 43.14
CA ASN A 368 -40.87 45.52 44.23
C ASN A 368 -40.80 46.53 45.40
N GLU A 369 -39.67 47.20 45.61
CA GLU A 369 -39.57 48.32 46.55
C GLU A 369 -40.25 49.58 46.03
N SER A 370 -40.04 49.93 44.75
CA SER A 370 -40.74 51.05 44.11
C SER A 370 -42.26 50.90 44.17
N ASP A 371 -42.77 49.69 44.01
CA ASP A 371 -44.21 49.39 44.05
C ASP A 371 -44.80 49.57 45.46
N LYS A 372 -43.97 49.42 46.50
CA LYS A 372 -44.37 49.65 47.90
C LYS A 372 -44.38 51.13 48.30
N ASP A 373 -43.56 51.95 47.64
CA ASP A 373 -43.47 53.40 47.85
C ASP A 373 -43.63 54.15 46.51
N ALA A 374 -44.85 54.09 45.97
CA ALA A 374 -45.16 54.59 44.62
C ALA A 374 -44.92 56.10 44.41
N GLY A 375 -44.73 56.87 45.49
CA GLY A 375 -44.39 58.30 45.43
C GLY A 375 -42.90 58.58 45.24
N ASN A 376 -42.03 57.58 45.39
CA ASN A 376 -40.59 57.75 45.35
C ASN A 376 -40.04 57.65 43.91
N ALA A 377 -39.98 58.80 43.24
CA ALA A 377 -39.52 58.91 41.86
C ALA A 377 -38.06 58.43 41.66
N GLU A 378 -37.22 58.50 42.71
CA GLU A 378 -35.82 58.09 42.64
C GLU A 378 -35.67 56.56 42.56
N ILE A 379 -36.42 55.83 43.40
CA ILE A 379 -36.42 54.35 43.39
C ILE A 379 -37.00 53.83 42.07
N LYS A 380 -38.04 54.48 41.55
CA LYS A 380 -38.63 54.14 40.25
C LYS A 380 -37.63 54.31 39.10
N ALA A 381 -36.93 55.44 39.05
CA ALA A 381 -35.91 55.68 38.03
C ALA A 381 -34.74 54.68 38.12
N LYS A 382 -34.35 54.31 39.35
CA LYS A 382 -33.32 53.29 39.59
C LYS A 382 -33.76 51.89 39.10
N ALA A 383 -35.01 51.50 39.37
CA ALA A 383 -35.57 50.24 38.88
C ALA A 383 -35.54 50.16 37.34
N GLU A 384 -36.01 51.21 36.66
CA GLU A 384 -35.99 51.27 35.19
C GLU A 384 -34.56 51.22 34.60
N GLN A 385 -33.58 51.81 35.28
CA GLN A 385 -32.17 51.74 34.87
C GLN A 385 -31.58 50.34 35.05
N LEU A 386 -31.90 49.66 36.15
CA LEU A 386 -31.45 48.29 36.42
C LEU A 386 -32.09 47.30 35.45
N GLU A 387 -33.38 47.45 35.12
CA GLU A 387 -34.05 46.63 34.09
C GLU A 387 -33.37 46.80 32.72
N LYS A 388 -33.10 48.04 32.29
CA LYS A 388 -32.35 48.31 31.04
C LYS A 388 -30.95 47.71 31.05
N THR A 389 -30.31 47.64 32.21
CA THR A 389 -28.98 47.02 32.38
C THR A 389 -29.07 45.51 32.28
N ALA A 390 -30.07 44.90 32.93
CA ALA A 390 -30.34 43.47 32.84
C ALA A 390 -30.66 43.05 31.40
N ASP A 391 -31.47 43.81 30.66
CA ASP A 391 -31.79 43.52 29.26
C ASP A 391 -30.54 43.54 28.36
N LYS A 392 -29.63 44.51 28.56
CA LYS A 392 -28.35 44.54 27.83
C LYS A 392 -27.47 43.34 28.16
N LEU A 393 -27.40 42.96 29.44
CA LEU A 393 -26.64 41.80 29.88
C LEU A 393 -27.23 40.49 29.35
N LYS A 394 -28.56 40.40 29.22
CA LYS A 394 -29.24 39.27 28.60
C LYS A 394 -28.84 39.09 27.14
N ILE A 395 -28.84 40.17 26.36
CA ILE A 395 -28.41 40.13 24.95
C ILE A 395 -26.95 39.68 24.83
N ASP A 396 -26.07 40.14 25.71
CA ASP A 396 -24.65 39.70 25.73
C ASP A 396 -24.52 38.22 26.12
N ALA A 397 -25.27 37.77 27.14
CA ALA A 397 -25.30 36.38 27.57
C ALA A 397 -25.79 35.45 26.45
N ASP A 398 -26.90 35.79 25.79
CA ASP A 398 -27.46 35.02 24.68
C ASP A 398 -26.47 34.94 23.51
N LYS A 399 -25.82 36.06 23.17
CA LYS A 399 -24.80 36.11 22.11
C LYS A 399 -23.59 35.21 22.42
N LYS A 400 -23.12 35.22 23.67
CA LYS A 400 -22.00 34.36 24.10
C LYS A 400 -22.40 32.88 24.15
N ALA A 401 -23.62 32.57 24.59
CA ALA A 401 -24.17 31.22 24.56
C ALA A 401 -24.25 30.67 23.13
N ASP A 402 -24.72 31.47 22.17
CA ASP A 402 -24.75 31.10 20.75
C ASP A 402 -23.34 30.88 20.18
N ALA A 403 -22.37 31.71 20.54
CA ALA A 403 -20.98 31.54 20.12
C ALA A 403 -20.36 30.25 20.68
N ALA A 404 -20.58 29.96 21.96
CA ALA A 404 -20.14 28.72 22.60
C ALA A 404 -20.76 27.49 21.93
N LYS A 405 -22.08 27.53 21.66
CA LYS A 405 -22.81 26.45 20.99
C LYS A 405 -22.26 26.18 19.59
N LYS A 406 -22.09 27.21 18.76
CA LYS A 406 -21.52 27.07 17.40
C LYS A 406 -20.10 26.50 17.42
N MET A 407 -19.28 26.92 18.38
CA MET A 407 -17.93 26.36 18.51
C MET A 407 -17.97 24.88 18.92
N ARG A 408 -18.91 24.48 19.78
CA ARG A 408 -19.09 23.08 20.16
C ARG A 408 -19.56 22.21 18.99
N GLU A 409 -20.47 22.72 18.17
CA GLU A 409 -20.90 22.05 16.93
C GLU A 409 -19.71 21.88 15.95
N ALA A 410 -18.82 22.88 15.86
CA ALA A 410 -17.60 22.78 15.05
C ALA A 410 -16.64 21.70 15.59
N VAL A 411 -16.42 21.62 16.90
CA VAL A 411 -15.62 20.56 17.55
C VAL A 411 -16.17 19.17 17.20
N GLU A 412 -17.48 18.97 17.34
CA GLU A 412 -18.11 17.68 17.07
C GLU A 412 -18.10 17.33 15.57
N THR A 413 -18.19 18.33 14.70
CA THR A 413 -18.02 18.15 13.25
C THR A 413 -16.60 17.68 12.93
N VAL A 414 -15.57 18.30 13.51
CA VAL A 414 -14.16 17.90 13.30
C VAL A 414 -13.91 16.49 13.84
N LYS A 415 -14.45 16.13 15.00
CA LYS A 415 -14.37 14.76 15.52
C LYS A 415 -14.96 13.79 14.52
N THR A 416 -16.23 13.98 14.15
CA THR A 416 -16.96 13.05 13.27
C THR A 416 -16.35 12.95 11.88
N SER A 417 -15.87 14.06 11.28
CA SER A 417 -15.19 14.05 9.98
C SER A 417 -13.82 13.36 10.01
N THR A 418 -13.15 13.34 11.17
CA THR A 418 -11.89 12.62 11.36
C THR A 418 -12.12 11.11 11.56
N PHE A 419 -13.36 10.69 11.89
CA PHE A 419 -13.71 9.28 12.13
C PHE A 419 -14.16 8.48 10.89
N ILE A 420 -14.49 9.16 9.79
CA ILE A 420 -14.78 8.60 8.47
C ILE A 420 -13.50 8.60 7.64
#